data_AF-A0AAU7FMK7-F1
#
_entry.id   AF-A0AAU7FMK7-F1
#
_cell.length_a   1.000
_cell.length_b   1.000
_cell.length_c   1.000
_cell.angle_alpha   90.00
_cell.angle_beta   90.00
_cell.angle_gamma   90.00
#
_symmetry.space_group_name_H-M   'P 1'
#
loop_
_entity.id
_entity.type
_entity.pdbx_description
1 polymer ?
#
loop_
_entity_poly.entity_id
_entity_poly.type
_entity_poly.pdbx_seq_one_letter_code
_entity_poly.pdbx_strand_id
1 'polypeptide(L)'
;MTKLEKMTQDLREMRELMNKPKTLSTQAAGMFQEERRRIYADPFLSEAGRGAKIEETQNLLARELMKEFSQVKAGIKKVQDKIVRDAESIIVGKIEQPSEHDSLMFKHKFEQIKAEIGLSPNQTVALRNFKEFVEAIDHPSFAREIRNEFSSLASSLVGLGVGKEQLHPIIKNINSKAMAEEQKSALEIKESVELARQSDLLLKGGMHHSTLSNIIGHHAADFVNSPDEYLDKHAE
;
A
#
# COMPACT_ATOMS: atom_id res chain seq x y z
N MET A 1 -11.97 -19.65 3.22
CA MET A 1 -11.47 -18.27 3.16
C MET A 1 -10.48 -18.18 2.02
N THR A 2 -10.74 -17.31 1.03
CA THR A 2 -9.86 -17.12 -0.14
C THR A 2 -8.58 -16.36 0.26
N LYS A 3 -7.57 -16.34 -0.61
CA LYS A 3 -6.35 -15.54 -0.37
C LYS A 3 -6.67 -14.06 -0.29
N LEU A 4 -7.55 -13.56 -1.17
CA LEU A 4 -8.02 -12.17 -1.15
C LEU A 4 -8.78 -11.82 0.15
N GLU A 5 -9.64 -12.71 0.65
CA GLU A 5 -10.35 -12.51 1.92
C GLU A 5 -9.39 -12.39 3.11
N LYS A 6 -8.36 -13.26 3.16
CA LYS A 6 -7.33 -13.20 4.19
C LYS A 6 -6.52 -11.90 4.11
N MET A 7 -6.15 -11.48 2.91
CA MET A 7 -5.45 -10.21 2.70
C MET A 7 -6.31 -9.00 3.10
N THR A 8 -7.62 -9.06 2.86
CA THR A 8 -8.57 -8.04 3.32
C THR A 8 -8.64 -7.97 4.84
N GLN A 9 -8.57 -9.11 5.51
CA GLN A 9 -8.52 -9.17 6.98
C GLN A 9 -7.20 -8.60 7.52
N ASP A 10 -6.07 -8.94 6.90
CA ASP A 10 -4.75 -8.39 7.27
C ASP A 10 -4.72 -6.86 7.09
N LEU A 11 -5.40 -6.34 6.06
CA LEU A 11 -5.53 -4.89 5.85
C LEU A 11 -6.37 -4.21 6.94
N ARG A 12 -7.37 -4.89 7.52
CA ARG A 12 -8.09 -4.38 8.69
C ARG A 12 -7.18 -4.37 9.92
N GLU A 13 -6.44 -5.45 10.17
CA GLU A 13 -5.46 -5.52 11.26
C GLU A 13 -4.43 -4.38 11.15
N MET A 14 -3.91 -4.12 9.95
CA MET A 14 -3.01 -3.00 9.71
C MET A 14 -3.66 -1.65 10.07
N ARG A 15 -4.91 -1.42 9.68
CA ARG A 15 -5.64 -0.17 10.03
C ARG A 15 -5.85 -0.02 11.52
N GLU A 16 -6.13 -1.11 12.23
CA GLU A 16 -6.22 -1.09 13.69
C GLU A 16 -4.86 -0.74 14.33
N LEU A 17 -3.78 -1.37 13.86
CA LEU A 17 -2.42 -1.05 14.32
C LEU A 17 -2.05 0.42 14.06
N MET A 18 -2.40 0.97 12.89
CA MET A 18 -2.17 2.39 12.57
C MET A 18 -2.95 3.36 13.46
N ASN A 19 -4.03 2.93 14.10
CA ASN A 19 -4.78 3.76 15.04
C ASN A 19 -4.23 3.67 16.48
N LYS A 20 -3.49 2.62 16.83
CA LYS A 20 -2.93 2.45 18.19
C LYS A 20 -2.10 3.64 18.68
N PRO A 21 -1.23 4.29 17.87
CA PRO A 21 -0.44 5.42 18.36
C PRO A 21 -1.31 6.58 18.87
N LYS A 22 -2.46 6.82 18.23
CA LYS A 22 -3.44 7.83 18.66
C LYS A 22 -4.05 7.45 20.00
N THR A 23 -4.50 6.20 20.15
CA THR A 23 -5.06 5.70 21.42
C THR A 23 -4.05 5.78 22.56
N LEU A 24 -2.80 5.34 22.32
CA LEU A 24 -1.71 5.42 23.29
C LEU A 24 -1.43 6.88 23.70
N SER A 25 -1.41 7.83 22.76
CA SER A 25 -1.22 9.25 23.07
C SER A 25 -2.31 9.81 24.01
N THR A 26 -3.57 9.42 23.80
CA THR A 26 -4.71 9.85 24.63
C THR A 26 -4.66 9.21 26.01
N GLN A 27 -4.31 7.91 26.10
CA GLN A 27 -4.16 7.21 27.37
C GLN A 27 -3.02 7.81 28.20
N ALA A 28 -1.86 8.04 27.58
CA ALA A 28 -0.72 8.70 28.21
C ALA A 28 -1.07 10.09 28.74
N ALA A 29 -1.88 10.85 28.00
CA ALA A 29 -2.37 12.15 28.45
C ALA A 29 -3.18 12.05 29.74
N GLY A 30 -4.11 11.09 29.80
CA GLY A 30 -4.92 10.85 31.00
C GLY A 30 -4.04 10.47 32.20
N MET A 31 -3.15 9.50 32.02
CA MET A 31 -2.24 9.02 33.07
C MET A 31 -1.34 10.15 33.59
N PHE A 32 -0.74 10.93 32.69
CA PHE A 32 0.12 12.03 33.08
C PHE A 32 -0.61 13.14 33.83
N GLN A 33 -1.84 13.48 33.43
CA GLN A 33 -2.64 14.49 34.15
C GLN A 33 -2.99 14.03 35.56
N GLU A 34 -3.34 12.75 35.73
CA GLU A 34 -3.63 12.19 37.05
C GLU A 34 -2.39 12.20 37.94
N GLU A 35 -1.25 11.76 37.42
CA GLU A 35 0.00 11.72 38.18
C GLU A 35 0.48 13.13 38.54
N ARG A 36 0.37 14.07 37.60
CA ARG A 36 0.66 15.49 37.87
C ARG A 36 -0.22 16.05 38.97
N ARG A 37 -1.51 15.72 38.99
CA ARG A 37 -2.44 16.13 40.06
C ARG A 37 -2.00 15.57 41.42
N ARG A 38 -1.57 14.31 41.47
CA ARG A 38 -1.06 13.68 42.71
C ARG A 38 0.19 14.39 43.21
N ILE A 39 1.15 14.67 42.33
CA ILE A 39 2.39 15.39 42.66
C ILE A 39 2.09 16.79 43.24
N TYR A 40 1.16 17.54 42.65
CA TYR A 40 0.79 18.87 43.17
C TYR A 40 0.00 18.81 44.48
N ALA A 41 -0.75 17.74 44.73
CA ALA A 41 -1.50 17.55 45.96
C ALA A 41 -0.63 17.08 47.13
N ASP A 42 0.59 16.61 46.87
CA ASP A 42 1.52 16.13 47.90
C ASP A 42 2.01 17.30 48.78
N PRO A 43 1.70 17.31 50.08
CA PRO A 43 2.14 18.35 51.00
C PRO A 43 3.62 18.23 51.38
N PHE A 44 4.27 17.08 51.11
CA PHE A 44 5.67 16.82 51.44
C PHE A 44 6.64 17.25 50.33
N LEU A 45 6.16 17.59 49.14
CA LEU A 45 6.99 18.07 48.05
C LEU A 45 7.11 19.59 48.02
N SER A 46 8.35 20.09 48.03
CA SER A 46 8.64 21.48 47.70
C SER A 46 8.37 21.75 46.21
N GLU A 47 8.31 23.03 45.82
CA GLU A 47 8.11 23.40 44.41
C GLU A 47 9.19 22.80 43.49
N ALA A 48 10.46 22.86 43.90
CA ALA A 48 11.57 22.23 43.19
C ALA A 48 11.43 20.69 43.15
N GLY A 49 10.99 20.07 44.25
CA GLY A 49 10.75 18.64 44.33
C GLY A 49 9.61 18.18 43.41
N ARG A 50 8.54 18.97 43.29
CA ARG A 50 7.44 18.72 42.34
C ARG A 50 7.94 18.80 40.89
N GLY A 51 8.77 19.79 40.57
CA GLY A 51 9.40 19.92 39.25
C GLY A 51 10.22 18.69 38.87
N ALA A 52 11.11 18.25 39.77
CA ALA A 52 11.93 17.05 39.55
C ALA A 52 11.07 15.78 39.40
N LYS A 53 10.00 15.64 40.20
CA LYS A 53 9.10 14.48 40.11
C LYS A 53 8.30 14.47 38.81
N ILE A 54 7.88 15.64 38.32
CA ILE A 54 7.23 15.76 37.01
C ILE A 54 8.20 15.32 35.93
N GLU A 55 9.42 15.85 35.90
CA GLU A 55 10.43 15.50 34.90
C GLU A 55 10.76 13.99 34.90
N GLU A 56 10.92 13.38 36.08
CA GLU A 56 11.09 11.94 36.24
C GLU A 56 9.93 11.17 35.60
N THR A 57 8.68 11.54 35.90
CA THR A 57 7.48 10.94 35.32
C THR A 57 7.44 11.11 33.80
N GLN A 58 7.82 12.28 33.28
CA GLN A 58 7.88 12.53 31.83
C GLN A 58 8.88 11.61 31.14
N ASN A 59 10.08 11.45 31.72
CA ASN A 59 11.13 10.59 31.17
C ASN A 59 10.76 9.10 31.21
N LEU A 60 10.15 8.63 32.29
CA LEU A 60 9.64 7.26 32.39
C LEU A 60 8.58 7.00 31.33
N LEU A 61 7.59 7.89 31.22
CA LEU A 61 6.51 7.77 30.25
C LEU A 61 7.02 7.87 28.81
N ALA A 62 8.04 8.69 28.56
CA ALA A 62 8.71 8.77 27.26
C ALA A 62 9.32 7.42 26.87
N ARG A 63 10.10 6.81 27.76
CA ARG A 63 10.72 5.49 27.52
C ARG A 63 9.69 4.40 27.28
N GLU A 64 8.62 4.36 28.07
CA GLU A 64 7.54 3.37 27.91
C GLU A 64 6.79 3.55 26.58
N LEU A 65 6.40 4.79 26.25
CA LEU A 65 5.70 5.06 24.99
C LEU A 65 6.56 4.76 23.76
N MET A 66 7.86 5.03 23.82
CA MET A 66 8.76 4.69 22.71
C MET A 66 8.88 3.19 22.51
N LYS A 67 8.89 2.38 23.59
CA LYS A 67 8.82 0.92 23.47
C LYS A 67 7.53 0.46 22.80
N GLU A 68 6.39 1.02 23.21
CA GLU A 68 5.09 0.72 22.61
C GLU A 68 5.02 1.14 21.13
N PHE A 69 5.50 2.34 20.78
CA PHE A 69 5.54 2.80 19.39
C PHE A 69 6.50 1.98 18.53
N SER A 70 7.64 1.54 19.07
CA SER A 70 8.55 0.60 18.40
C SER A 70 7.83 -0.72 18.08
N GLN A 71 7.13 -1.31 19.06
CA GLN A 71 6.36 -2.53 18.85
C GLN A 71 5.24 -2.35 17.82
N VAL A 72 4.51 -1.23 17.87
CA VAL A 72 3.48 -0.91 16.90
C VAL A 72 4.07 -0.75 15.50
N LYS A 73 5.20 -0.04 15.35
CA LYS A 73 5.90 0.14 14.06
C LYS A 73 6.35 -1.20 13.48
N ALA A 74 6.94 -2.06 14.31
CA ALA A 74 7.35 -3.40 13.92
C ALA A 74 6.14 -4.27 13.53
N GLY A 75 5.04 -4.17 14.27
CA GLY A 75 3.77 -4.85 13.96
C GLY A 75 3.19 -4.42 12.62
N ILE A 76 3.10 -3.10 12.37
CA ILE A 76 2.64 -2.55 11.09
C ILE A 76 3.51 -3.08 9.96
N LYS A 77 4.84 -2.97 10.08
CA LYS A 77 5.78 -3.45 9.05
C LYS A 77 5.58 -4.94 8.75
N LYS A 78 5.44 -5.77 9.77
CA LYS A 78 5.21 -7.22 9.61
C LYS A 78 3.92 -7.52 8.85
N VAL A 79 2.84 -6.80 9.14
CA VAL A 79 1.55 -6.98 8.44
C VAL A 79 1.64 -6.45 7.01
N GLN A 80 2.30 -5.31 6.78
CA GLN A 80 2.56 -4.79 5.43
C GLN A 80 3.35 -5.79 4.58
N ASP A 81 4.45 -6.35 5.12
CA ASP A 81 5.28 -7.36 4.44
C ASP A 81 4.49 -8.63 4.12
N LYS A 82 3.52 -8.99 4.97
CA LYS A 82 2.61 -10.11 4.73
C LYS A 82 1.63 -9.81 3.60
N ILE A 83 0.97 -8.65 3.62
CA ILE A 83 0.03 -8.22 2.58
C ILE A 83 0.73 -8.15 1.21
N VAL A 84 1.91 -7.54 1.13
CA VAL A 84 2.65 -7.43 -0.14
C VAL A 84 2.98 -8.81 -0.71
N ARG A 85 3.46 -9.74 0.12
CA ARG A 85 3.76 -11.12 -0.31
C ARG A 85 2.52 -11.87 -0.77
N ASP A 86 1.41 -11.76 -0.04
CA ASP A 86 0.16 -12.43 -0.39
C ASP A 86 -0.42 -11.84 -1.69
N ALA A 87 -0.35 -10.51 -1.87
CA ALA A 87 -0.74 -9.83 -3.10
C ALA A 87 0.08 -10.29 -4.31
N GLU A 88 1.42 -10.36 -4.17
CA GLU A 88 2.31 -10.85 -5.23
C GLU A 88 1.98 -12.29 -5.63
N SER A 89 1.66 -13.14 -4.65
CA SER A 89 1.23 -14.52 -4.93
C SER A 89 -0.07 -14.58 -5.75
N ILE A 90 -1.01 -13.66 -5.51
CA ILE A 90 -2.27 -13.59 -6.27
C ILE A 90 -2.01 -13.04 -7.68
N ILE A 91 -1.25 -11.95 -7.79
CA ILE A 91 -0.92 -11.28 -9.07
C ILE A 91 -0.20 -12.23 -10.03
N VAL A 92 0.76 -13.02 -9.52
CA VAL A 92 1.51 -14.02 -10.31
C VAL A 92 0.74 -15.34 -10.46
N GLY A 93 -0.38 -15.49 -9.73
CA GLY A 93 -1.23 -16.68 -9.75
C GLY A 93 -1.72 -17.09 -11.15
N LYS A 94 -2.05 -18.38 -11.28
CA LYS A 94 -2.57 -18.96 -12.52
C LYS A 94 -3.96 -18.38 -12.80
N ILE A 95 -4.16 -17.86 -14.02
CA ILE A 95 -5.48 -17.50 -14.51
C ILE A 95 -6.19 -18.77 -14.96
N GLU A 96 -7.50 -18.83 -14.69
CA GLU A 96 -8.39 -19.85 -15.24
C GLU A 96 -8.14 -20.00 -16.75
N GLN A 97 -8.15 -21.23 -17.24
CA GLN A 97 -7.95 -21.46 -18.67
C GLN A 97 -9.31 -21.45 -19.36
N PRO A 98 -9.44 -20.76 -20.49
CA PRO A 98 -10.68 -20.83 -21.27
C PRO A 98 -10.90 -22.25 -21.78
N SER A 99 -12.13 -22.54 -22.21
CA SER A 99 -12.43 -23.84 -22.83
C SER A 99 -11.53 -24.08 -24.06
N GLU A 100 -11.32 -25.35 -24.43
CA GLU A 100 -10.52 -25.68 -25.61
C GLU A 100 -11.12 -25.06 -26.88
N HIS A 101 -12.46 -25.09 -27.01
CA HIS A 101 -13.18 -24.46 -28.11
C HIS A 101 -12.90 -22.95 -28.17
N ASP A 102 -13.03 -22.24 -27.05
CA ASP A 102 -12.84 -20.79 -27.03
C ASP A 102 -11.37 -20.41 -27.28
N SER A 103 -10.44 -21.24 -26.79
CA SER A 103 -9.02 -21.10 -27.06
C SER A 103 -8.71 -21.24 -28.56
N LEU A 104 -9.32 -22.21 -29.24
CA LEU A 104 -9.17 -22.39 -30.69
C LEU A 104 -9.79 -21.23 -31.47
N MET A 105 -10.99 -20.79 -31.08
CA MET A 105 -11.66 -19.66 -31.71
C MET A 105 -10.87 -18.36 -31.53
N PHE A 106 -10.31 -18.12 -30.35
CA PHE A 106 -9.44 -17.00 -30.09
C PHE A 106 -8.19 -17.05 -30.98
N LYS A 107 -7.47 -18.18 -31.00
CA LYS A 107 -6.26 -18.34 -31.83
C LYS A 107 -6.54 -18.08 -33.31
N HIS A 108 -7.64 -18.64 -33.83
CA HIS A 108 -8.03 -18.40 -35.21
C HIS A 108 -8.27 -16.91 -35.49
N LYS A 109 -9.06 -16.23 -34.64
CA LYS A 109 -9.32 -14.79 -34.78
C LYS A 109 -8.04 -13.96 -34.61
N PHE A 110 -7.14 -14.38 -33.72
CA PHE A 110 -5.91 -13.65 -33.45
C PHE A 110 -4.93 -13.73 -34.63
N GLU A 111 -4.78 -14.91 -35.23
CA GLU A 111 -4.01 -15.06 -36.48
C GLU A 111 -4.63 -14.28 -37.64
N GLN A 112 -5.95 -14.28 -37.74
CA GLN A 112 -6.65 -13.47 -38.75
C GLN A 112 -6.33 -11.98 -38.57
N ILE A 113 -6.39 -11.44 -37.35
CA ILE A 113 -6.07 -10.03 -37.08
C ILE A 113 -4.59 -9.73 -37.37
N LYS A 114 -3.67 -10.64 -37.05
CA LYS A 114 -2.25 -10.50 -37.41
C LYS A 114 -2.06 -10.36 -38.92
N ALA A 115 -2.73 -11.20 -39.71
CA ALA A 115 -2.70 -11.14 -41.16
C ALA A 115 -3.36 -9.86 -41.70
N GLU A 116 -4.51 -9.46 -41.16
CA GLU A 116 -5.21 -8.22 -41.55
C GLU A 116 -4.36 -6.97 -41.29
N ILE A 117 -3.65 -6.91 -40.15
CA ILE A 117 -2.72 -5.82 -39.86
C ILE A 117 -1.57 -5.83 -40.86
N GLY A 118 -0.95 -7.00 -41.10
CA GLY A 118 0.19 -7.13 -42.02
C GLY A 118 -0.14 -6.81 -43.48
N LEU A 119 -1.39 -7.00 -43.90
CA LEU A 119 -1.87 -6.76 -45.27
C LEU A 119 -2.72 -5.50 -45.41
N SER A 120 -2.86 -4.70 -44.35
CA SER A 120 -3.74 -3.54 -44.37
C SER A 120 -3.25 -2.46 -45.34
N PRO A 121 -4.15 -1.87 -46.17
CA PRO A 121 -3.77 -0.84 -47.13
C PRO A 121 -3.43 0.51 -46.48
N ASN A 122 -3.85 0.74 -45.23
CA ASN A 122 -3.54 1.96 -44.49
C ASN A 122 -3.62 1.76 -42.97
N GLN A 123 -3.01 2.70 -42.24
CA GLN A 123 -2.99 2.72 -40.78
C GLN A 123 -4.38 2.78 -40.13
N THR A 124 -5.33 3.52 -40.70
CA THR A 124 -6.64 3.76 -40.07
C THR A 124 -7.43 2.47 -39.96
N VAL A 125 -7.44 1.66 -41.02
CA VAL A 125 -8.12 0.36 -41.04
C VAL A 125 -7.45 -0.63 -40.09
N ALA A 126 -6.11 -0.73 -40.15
CA ALA A 126 -5.35 -1.64 -39.27
C ALA A 126 -5.57 -1.32 -37.79
N LEU A 127 -5.48 -0.03 -37.42
CA LEU A 127 -5.66 0.42 -36.05
C LEU A 127 -7.09 0.19 -35.56
N ARG A 128 -8.11 0.45 -36.38
CA ARG A 128 -9.51 0.21 -36.03
C ARG A 128 -9.76 -1.27 -35.78
N ASN A 129 -9.39 -2.14 -36.73
CA ASN A 129 -9.62 -3.59 -36.61
C ASN A 129 -8.90 -4.15 -35.36
N PHE A 130 -7.67 -3.72 -35.11
CA PHE A 130 -6.93 -4.13 -33.92
C PHE A 130 -7.59 -3.66 -32.62
N LYS A 131 -8.07 -2.41 -32.58
CA LYS A 131 -8.76 -1.86 -31.42
C LYS A 131 -10.08 -2.60 -31.15
N GLU A 132 -10.90 -2.84 -32.16
CA GLU A 132 -12.16 -3.59 -32.05
C GLU A 132 -11.90 -5.01 -31.55
N PHE A 133 -10.86 -5.68 -32.05
CA PHE A 133 -10.45 -7.00 -31.57
C PHE A 133 -10.08 -6.98 -30.08
N VAL A 134 -9.24 -6.02 -29.66
CA VAL A 134 -8.86 -5.87 -28.24
C VAL A 134 -10.07 -5.56 -27.35
N GLU A 135 -11.00 -4.74 -27.83
CA GLU A 135 -12.24 -4.40 -27.11
C GLU A 135 -13.17 -5.61 -26.93
N ALA A 136 -13.21 -6.52 -27.91
CA ALA A 136 -14.03 -7.74 -27.85
C ALA A 136 -13.50 -8.82 -26.90
N ILE A 137 -12.27 -8.70 -26.39
CA ILE A 137 -11.70 -9.70 -25.47
C ILE A 137 -12.35 -9.61 -24.11
N ASP A 138 -12.84 -10.75 -23.67
CA ASP A 138 -13.58 -10.99 -22.43
C ASP A 138 -12.78 -11.87 -21.46
N HIS A 139 -11.82 -12.66 -21.95
CA HIS A 139 -11.04 -13.57 -21.13
C HIS A 139 -9.60 -13.09 -20.85
N PRO A 140 -9.12 -13.06 -19.58
CA PRO A 140 -7.80 -12.55 -19.25
C PRO A 140 -6.61 -13.29 -19.85
N SER A 141 -6.71 -14.62 -20.03
CA SER A 141 -5.67 -15.42 -20.70
C SER A 141 -5.43 -14.97 -22.15
N PHE A 142 -6.49 -14.61 -22.89
CA PHE A 142 -6.38 -14.09 -24.26
C PHE A 142 -5.70 -12.72 -24.29
N ALA A 143 -6.06 -11.83 -23.36
CA ALA A 143 -5.37 -10.55 -23.23
C ALA A 143 -3.88 -10.71 -22.89
N ARG A 144 -3.48 -11.72 -22.11
CA ARG A 144 -2.06 -12.05 -21.87
C ARG A 144 -1.34 -12.48 -23.15
N GLU A 145 -1.96 -13.32 -23.97
CA GLU A 145 -1.38 -13.74 -25.25
C GLU A 145 -1.13 -12.53 -26.17
N ILE A 146 -2.10 -11.63 -26.30
CA ILE A 146 -1.91 -10.40 -27.09
C ILE A 146 -0.84 -9.51 -26.47
N ARG A 147 -0.80 -9.36 -25.14
CA ARG A 147 0.24 -8.58 -24.46
C ARG A 147 1.64 -9.07 -24.84
N ASN A 148 1.83 -10.39 -24.87
CA ASN A 148 3.12 -11.00 -25.19
C ASN A 148 3.54 -10.73 -26.64
N GLU A 149 2.58 -10.68 -27.57
CA GLU A 149 2.82 -10.38 -28.98
C GLU A 149 2.69 -8.87 -29.34
N PHE A 150 2.32 -8.03 -28.37
CA PHE A 150 2.01 -6.63 -28.61
C PHE A 150 3.17 -5.88 -29.24
N SER A 151 4.41 -6.18 -28.86
CA SER A 151 5.59 -5.54 -29.46
C SER A 151 5.66 -5.80 -30.97
N SER A 152 5.36 -7.01 -31.42
CA SER A 152 5.36 -7.35 -32.85
C SER A 152 4.23 -6.65 -33.59
N LEU A 153 3.02 -6.68 -33.01
CA LEU A 153 1.83 -6.01 -33.57
C LEU A 153 2.04 -4.49 -33.66
N ALA A 154 2.60 -3.90 -32.62
CA ALA A 154 2.92 -2.47 -32.55
C ALA A 154 3.95 -2.10 -33.63
N SER A 155 4.99 -2.91 -33.83
CA SER A 155 5.97 -2.68 -34.90
C SER A 155 5.32 -2.68 -36.29
N SER A 156 4.42 -3.64 -36.57
CA SER A 156 3.68 -3.66 -37.85
C SER A 156 2.79 -2.44 -38.03
N LEU A 157 2.07 -2.02 -36.99
CA LEU A 157 1.21 -0.83 -37.02
C LEU A 157 2.02 0.46 -37.20
N VAL A 158 3.16 0.60 -36.51
CA VAL A 158 4.07 1.74 -36.68
C VAL A 158 4.65 1.77 -38.09
N GLY A 159 4.95 0.61 -38.69
CA GLY A 159 5.37 0.50 -40.08
C GLY A 159 4.34 1.04 -41.08
N LEU A 160 3.05 1.02 -40.72
CA LEU A 160 1.96 1.60 -41.52
C LEU A 160 1.74 3.10 -41.25
N GLY A 161 2.47 3.70 -40.31
CA GLY A 161 2.38 5.11 -39.94
C GLY A 161 1.61 5.39 -38.64
N VAL A 162 1.14 4.36 -37.92
CA VAL A 162 0.42 4.55 -36.64
C VAL A 162 1.33 5.17 -35.59
N GLY A 163 0.85 6.24 -34.94
CA GLY A 163 1.57 6.93 -33.88
C GLY A 163 1.62 6.14 -32.57
N LYS A 164 2.70 6.30 -31.80
CA LYS A 164 2.87 5.61 -30.49
C LYS A 164 1.81 6.03 -29.48
N GLU A 165 1.38 7.29 -29.54
CA GLU A 165 0.31 7.87 -28.74
C GLU A 165 -1.05 7.18 -28.96
N GLN A 166 -1.28 6.61 -30.14
CA GLN A 166 -2.49 5.84 -30.45
C GLN A 166 -2.41 4.40 -29.94
N LEU A 167 -1.19 3.84 -29.85
CA LEU A 167 -0.95 2.48 -29.35
C LEU A 167 -0.92 2.42 -27.82
N HIS A 168 -0.52 3.50 -27.15
CA HIS A 168 -0.45 3.58 -25.69
C HIS A 168 -1.78 3.26 -24.97
N PRO A 169 -2.95 3.80 -25.36
CA PRO A 169 -4.22 3.41 -24.74
C PRO A 169 -4.59 1.95 -25.00
N ILE A 170 -4.18 1.37 -26.14
CA ILE A 170 -4.47 -0.03 -26.48
C ILE A 170 -3.69 -0.97 -25.55
N ILE A 171 -2.38 -0.76 -25.38
CA ILE A 171 -1.59 -1.59 -24.45
C ILE A 171 -2.07 -1.43 -23.00
N LYS A 172 -2.52 -0.23 -22.61
CA LYS A 172 -3.13 -0.01 -21.29
C LYS A 172 -4.40 -0.86 -21.11
N ASN A 173 -5.27 -0.91 -22.12
CA ASN A 173 -6.47 -1.73 -22.12
C ASN A 173 -6.15 -3.25 -22.11
N ILE A 174 -5.16 -3.68 -22.90
CA ILE A 174 -4.71 -5.08 -22.89
C ILE A 174 -4.19 -5.46 -21.50
N ASN A 175 -3.37 -4.61 -20.89
CA ASN A 175 -2.82 -4.85 -19.56
C ASN A 175 -3.92 -4.94 -18.49
N SER A 176 -4.95 -4.08 -18.55
CA SER A 176 -6.07 -4.15 -17.60
C SER A 176 -6.91 -5.41 -17.79
N LYS A 177 -7.11 -5.87 -19.03
CA LYS A 177 -7.83 -7.11 -19.32
C LYS A 177 -7.02 -8.37 -19.02
N ALA A 178 -5.69 -8.30 -19.06
CA ALA A 178 -4.78 -9.42 -18.80
C ALA A 178 -4.70 -9.87 -17.32
N MET A 179 -5.47 -9.23 -16.45
CA MET A 179 -5.57 -9.53 -15.03
C MET A 179 -7.00 -9.97 -14.68
N ALA A 180 -7.15 -11.05 -13.92
CA ALA A 180 -8.43 -11.39 -13.32
C ALA A 180 -8.81 -10.36 -12.25
N GLU A 181 -10.10 -10.24 -11.92
CA GLU A 181 -10.58 -9.28 -10.90
C GLU A 181 -9.86 -9.46 -9.55
N GLU A 182 -9.64 -10.70 -9.11
CA GLU A 182 -8.88 -10.98 -7.88
C GLU A 182 -7.45 -10.41 -7.93
N GLN A 183 -6.81 -10.46 -9.11
CA GLN A 183 -5.46 -9.92 -9.33
C GLN A 183 -5.45 -8.40 -9.34
N LYS A 184 -6.49 -7.76 -9.87
CA LYS A 184 -6.66 -6.30 -9.83
C LYS A 184 -6.83 -5.82 -8.40
N SER A 185 -7.75 -6.43 -7.64
CA SER A 185 -7.95 -6.09 -6.23
C SER A 185 -6.68 -6.32 -5.40
N ALA A 186 -5.93 -7.37 -5.69
CA ALA A 186 -4.64 -7.59 -5.03
C ALA A 186 -3.60 -6.52 -5.35
N LEU A 187 -3.54 -6.05 -6.60
CA LEU A 187 -2.67 -4.96 -7.01
C LEU A 187 -3.04 -3.64 -6.31
N GLU A 188 -4.33 -3.29 -6.28
CA GLU A 188 -4.81 -2.08 -5.60
C GLU A 188 -4.48 -2.09 -4.11
N ILE A 189 -4.67 -3.24 -3.44
CA ILE A 189 -4.31 -3.41 -2.03
C ILE A 189 -2.80 -3.26 -1.83
N LYS A 190 -1.98 -3.88 -2.69
CA LYS A 190 -0.51 -3.76 -2.64
C LYS A 190 -0.08 -2.30 -2.76
N GLU A 191 -0.58 -1.58 -3.76
CA GLU A 191 -0.26 -0.17 -4.00
C GLU A 191 -0.67 0.70 -2.81
N SER A 192 -1.87 0.47 -2.25
CA SER A 192 -2.33 1.19 -1.05
C SER A 192 -1.42 0.97 0.16
N VAL A 193 -0.93 -0.27 0.35
CA VAL A 193 -0.02 -0.62 1.44
C VAL A 193 1.37 -0.02 1.25
N GLU A 194 1.88 -0.01 0.02
CA GLU A 194 3.17 0.60 -0.31
C GLU A 194 3.17 2.11 -0.08
N LEU A 195 2.07 2.80 -0.43
CA LEU A 195 1.89 4.21 -0.10
C LEU A 195 1.84 4.43 1.42
N ALA A 196 1.10 3.59 2.15
CA ALA A 196 1.00 3.68 3.60
C ALA A 196 2.33 3.37 4.32
N ARG A 197 3.27 2.67 3.68
CA ARG A 197 4.61 2.38 4.23
C ARG A 197 5.45 3.64 4.45
N GLN A 198 5.15 4.70 3.72
CA GLN A 198 5.82 6.00 3.84
C GLN A 198 5.12 6.91 4.87
N SER A 199 4.03 6.45 5.49
CA SER A 199 3.27 7.26 6.44
C SER A 199 3.89 7.24 7.84
N ASP A 200 3.89 8.40 8.47
CA ASP A 200 4.26 8.56 9.87
C ASP A 200 3.25 7.87 10.82
N LEU A 201 3.72 7.42 11.99
CA LEU A 201 2.85 6.89 13.05
C LEU A 201 1.90 7.97 13.56
N LEU A 202 2.43 9.19 13.74
CA LEU A 202 1.67 10.39 14.06
C LEU A 202 2.12 11.54 13.16
N LEU A 203 1.15 12.27 12.63
CA LEU A 203 1.41 13.47 11.85
C LEU A 203 2.16 14.49 12.71
N LYS A 204 3.35 14.92 12.27
CA LYS A 204 4.15 15.94 12.95
C LYS A 204 3.35 17.24 13.09
N GLY A 205 3.28 17.78 14.30
CA GLY A 205 2.46 18.97 14.62
C GLY A 205 0.95 18.74 14.66
N GLY A 206 0.47 17.51 14.40
CA GLY A 206 -0.93 17.14 14.59
C GLY A 206 -1.32 17.09 16.08
N MET A 207 -2.63 17.05 16.35
CA MET A 207 -3.17 17.06 17.73
C MET A 207 -2.49 16.05 18.66
N HIS A 208 -2.42 14.77 18.26
CA HIS A 208 -1.82 13.71 19.06
C HIS A 208 -0.31 13.89 19.29
N HIS A 209 0.41 14.37 18.27
CA HIS A 209 1.84 14.70 18.40
C HIS A 209 2.05 15.85 19.38
N SER A 210 1.25 16.91 19.27
CA SER A 210 1.29 18.07 20.18
C SER A 210 0.91 17.68 21.62
N THR A 211 -0.08 16.79 21.78
CA THR A 211 -0.42 16.20 23.08
C THR A 211 0.78 15.48 23.69
N LEU A 212 1.47 14.63 22.93
CA LEU A 212 2.68 13.95 23.40
C LEU A 212 3.80 14.95 23.73
N SER A 213 4.03 15.96 22.90
CA SER A 213 5.03 17.00 23.16
C SER A 213 4.84 17.69 24.52
N ASN A 214 3.59 17.89 24.94
CA ASN A 214 3.27 18.47 26.24
C ASN A 214 3.43 17.49 27.41
N ILE A 215 3.40 16.18 27.14
CA ILE A 215 3.45 15.12 28.15
C ILE A 215 4.86 14.61 28.36
N ILE A 216 5.56 14.23 27.28
CA ILE A 216 6.89 13.62 27.33
C ILE A 216 8.01 14.61 26.96
N GLY A 217 7.66 15.87 26.70
CA GLY A 217 8.59 16.89 26.27
C GLY A 217 8.86 16.86 24.76
N HIS A 218 9.27 18.03 24.23
CA HIS A 218 9.52 18.24 22.80
C HIS A 218 10.58 17.30 22.25
N HIS A 219 11.69 17.13 22.99
CA HIS A 219 12.80 16.30 22.54
C HIS A 219 12.38 14.83 22.36
N ALA A 220 11.63 14.25 23.28
CA ALA A 220 11.15 12.89 23.12
C ALA A 220 10.08 12.81 22.02
N ALA A 221 9.15 13.76 21.95
CA ALA A 221 8.09 13.74 20.95
C ALA A 221 8.59 13.75 19.49
N ASP A 222 9.74 14.38 19.20
CA ASP A 222 10.35 14.36 17.87
C ASP A 222 10.73 12.95 17.38
N PHE A 223 10.92 11.99 18.29
CA PHE A 223 11.26 10.61 17.96
C PHE A 223 10.04 9.68 17.83
N VAL A 224 8.80 10.17 17.94
CA VAL A 224 7.62 9.30 17.90
C VAL A 224 7.50 8.50 16.60
N ASN A 225 7.98 9.05 15.48
CA ASN A 225 8.03 8.35 14.20
C ASN A 225 9.30 7.49 14.01
N SER A 226 10.30 7.66 14.87
CA SER A 226 11.56 6.89 14.95
C SER A 226 11.85 6.42 16.39
N PRO A 227 10.97 5.61 17.00
CA PRO A 227 11.05 5.27 18.42
C PRO A 227 12.32 4.49 18.77
N ASP A 228 12.80 3.64 17.86
CA ASP A 228 14.04 2.86 18.05
C ASP A 228 15.26 3.77 18.22
N GLU A 229 15.33 4.87 17.46
CA GLU A 229 16.44 5.84 17.58
C GLU A 229 16.47 6.52 18.96
N TYR A 230 15.29 6.77 19.56
CA TYR A 230 15.23 7.30 20.92
C TYR A 230 15.70 6.27 21.93
N LEU A 231 15.24 5.02 21.80
CA LEU A 231 15.61 3.94 22.71
C LEU A 231 17.11 3.66 22.67
N ASP A 232 17.72 3.67 21.48
CA ASP A 232 19.17 3.49 21.30
C ASP A 232 19.97 4.64 21.93
N LYS A 233 19.52 5.89 21.75
CA LYS A 233 20.18 7.08 22.30
C LYS A 233 20.05 7.22 23.82
N HIS A 234 19.01 6.61 24.40
CA HIS A 234 18.67 6.74 25.82
C HIS A 234 18.65 5.39 26.55
N ALA A 235 19.44 4.42 26.08
CA ALA A 235 19.54 3.06 26.61
C ALA A 235 20.26 2.94 27.97
N GLU A 236 20.66 4.05 28.60
CA GLU A 236 21.31 4.09 29.93
C GLU A 236 20.32 4.09 31.10
#